data_AF-A0A2W0CFG7-F1
#
_entry.id   AF-A0A2W0CFG7-F1
#
_cell.length_a   1.000
_cell.length_b   1.000
_cell.length_c   1.000
_cell.angle_alpha   90.00
_cell.angle_beta   90.00
_cell.angle_gamma   90.00
#
_symmetry.space_group_name_H-M   'P 1'
#
loop_
_entity.id
_entity.type
_entity.pdbx_description
1 polymer ?
#
loop_
_entity_poly.entity_id
_entity_poly.type
_entity_poly.pdbx_seq_one_letter_code
_entity_poly.pdbx_strand_id
1 'polypeptide(L)'
;MSNTEPTHPIMLSFPERFDTARLTIRAPEWGDGADVNEAIRESVEQLRPWLPFAEKVPSLEESEAHVRKARLQFMERTDLVLHLRDKHTDDFVGSSGLHRIDWNACCFEIVACR
;
A
#
# COMPACT_ATOMS: atom_id res chain seq x y z
N MET A 1 -22.47 -28.68 6.07
CA MET A 1 -22.47 -27.62 5.04
C MET A 1 -22.55 -26.31 5.79
N SER A 2 -21.42 -25.64 6.02
CA SER A 2 -21.42 -24.33 6.69
C SER A 2 -21.97 -23.30 5.70
N ASN A 3 -23.08 -22.66 6.06
CA ASN A 3 -23.53 -21.44 5.41
C ASN A 3 -22.49 -20.35 5.72
N THR A 4 -21.53 -20.15 4.83
CA THR A 4 -20.70 -18.94 4.87
C THR A 4 -21.43 -17.93 4.02
N GLU A 5 -22.21 -17.04 4.65
CA GLU A 5 -22.75 -15.89 3.94
C GLU A 5 -21.58 -15.10 3.32
N PRO A 6 -21.74 -14.56 2.10
CA PRO A 6 -20.68 -13.79 1.48
C PRO A 6 -20.33 -12.58 2.35
N THR A 7 -19.07 -12.54 2.82
CA THR A 7 -18.55 -11.39 3.56
C THR A 7 -18.63 -10.17 2.65
N HIS A 8 -19.32 -9.10 3.08
CA HIS A 8 -19.34 -7.81 2.38
C HIS A 8 -18.19 -6.94 2.92
N PRO A 9 -16.98 -6.96 2.30
CA PRO A 9 -15.77 -6.49 2.97
C PRO A 9 -15.78 -4.98 3.21
N ILE A 10 -16.47 -4.24 2.34
CA ILE A 10 -16.69 -2.79 2.47
C ILE A 10 -17.38 -2.39 3.79
N MET A 11 -18.12 -3.31 4.41
CA MET A 11 -18.80 -3.06 5.70
C MET A 11 -17.87 -3.25 6.91
N LEU A 12 -16.67 -3.82 6.73
CA LEU A 12 -15.73 -4.04 7.83
C LEU A 12 -15.19 -2.69 8.32
N SER A 13 -15.19 -2.47 9.63
CA SER A 13 -14.66 -1.24 10.24
C SER A 13 -13.32 -1.52 10.90
N PHE A 14 -12.26 -0.88 10.42
CA PHE A 14 -10.94 -0.88 11.03
C PHE A 14 -10.26 0.48 10.83
N PRO A 15 -9.33 0.89 11.71
CA PRO A 15 -8.64 2.16 11.57
C PRO A 15 -7.76 2.18 10.32
N GLU A 16 -7.79 3.28 9.59
CA GLU A 16 -6.93 3.49 8.40
C GLU A 16 -5.55 4.03 8.76
N ARG A 17 -5.32 4.34 10.04
CA ARG A 17 -4.08 4.87 10.59
C ARG A 17 -3.86 4.33 11.99
N PHE A 18 -2.63 3.92 12.28
CA PHE A 18 -2.21 3.59 13.64
C PHE A 18 -0.73 3.90 13.82
N ASP A 19 -0.32 4.07 15.07
CA ASP A 19 1.05 4.38 15.41
C ASP A 19 1.73 3.21 16.11
N THR A 20 3.02 3.10 15.88
CA THR A 20 3.96 2.29 16.66
C THR A 20 4.87 3.20 17.49
N ALA A 21 5.92 2.63 18.08
CA ALA A 21 6.95 3.43 18.75
C ALA A 21 7.69 4.39 17.80
N ARG A 22 7.85 4.02 16.51
CA ARG A 22 8.69 4.77 15.55
C ARG A 22 7.98 5.16 14.26
N LEU A 23 6.87 4.50 13.93
CA LEU A 23 6.18 4.66 12.64
C LEU A 23 4.73 5.06 12.85
N THR A 24 4.24 5.95 12.00
CA THR A 24 2.83 6.03 11.64
C THR A 24 2.62 5.13 10.42
N ILE A 25 1.71 4.17 10.52
CA ILE A 25 1.30 3.32 9.39
C ILE A 25 -0.12 3.73 9.02
N ARG A 26 -0.32 4.12 7.75
CA ARG A 26 -1.63 4.60 7.27
C ARG A 26 -1.94 4.21 5.84
N ALA A 27 -3.21 4.27 5.47
CA ALA A 27 -3.66 4.19 4.09
C ALA A 27 -3.05 5.32 3.23
N PRO A 28 -2.99 5.17 1.89
CA PRO A 28 -2.50 6.20 0.99
C PRO A 28 -3.36 7.46 1.06
N GLU A 29 -2.74 8.63 0.94
CA GLU A 29 -3.43 9.93 0.92
C GLU A 29 -3.04 10.69 -0.34
N TRP A 30 -3.90 11.61 -0.79
CA TRP A 30 -3.60 12.45 -1.94
C TRP A 30 -2.35 13.29 -1.67
N GLY A 31 -1.43 13.34 -2.63
CA GLY A 31 -0.16 14.02 -2.48
C GLY A 31 1.02 13.12 -2.09
N ASP A 32 0.78 11.87 -1.66
CA ASP A 32 1.88 10.93 -1.38
C ASP A 32 2.64 10.51 -2.65
N GLY A 33 2.13 10.85 -3.85
CA GLY A 33 2.74 10.46 -5.11
C GLY A 33 4.19 10.93 -5.28
N ALA A 34 4.56 12.07 -4.66
CA ALA A 34 5.92 12.59 -4.70
C ALA A 34 6.90 11.68 -3.93
N ASP A 35 6.57 11.40 -2.67
CA ASP A 35 7.38 10.54 -1.80
C ASP A 35 7.50 9.12 -2.36
N VAL A 36 6.40 8.58 -2.89
CA VAL A 36 6.40 7.26 -3.54
C VAL A 36 7.28 7.25 -4.79
N ASN A 37 7.23 8.31 -5.60
CA ASN A 37 8.08 8.42 -6.79
C ASN A 37 9.56 8.50 -6.45
N GLU A 38 9.90 9.27 -5.41
CA GLU A 38 11.26 9.39 -4.90
C GLU A 38 11.77 8.04 -4.40
N ALA A 39 11.01 7.34 -3.56
CA ALA A 39 11.37 6.02 -3.06
C ALA A 39 11.66 5.03 -4.20
N ILE A 40 10.78 4.96 -5.21
CA ILE A 40 10.99 4.10 -6.39
C ILE A 40 12.28 4.47 -7.13
N ARG A 41 12.61 5.77 -7.27
CA ARG A 41 13.85 6.20 -7.93
C ARG A 41 15.10 5.79 -7.15
N GLU A 42 15.04 5.83 -5.82
CA GLU A 42 16.15 5.42 -4.96
C GLU A 42 16.39 3.90 -5.00
N SER A 43 15.33 3.11 -5.12
CA SER A 43 15.39 1.65 -5.00
C SER A 43 15.43 0.89 -6.33
N VAL A 44 15.02 1.50 -7.45
CA VAL A 44 14.90 0.80 -8.75
C VAL A 44 16.18 0.08 -9.19
N GLU A 45 17.35 0.68 -9.00
CA GLU A 45 18.63 0.07 -9.41
C GLU A 45 18.93 -1.20 -8.60
N GLN A 46 18.57 -1.20 -7.32
CA GLN A 46 18.76 -2.35 -6.42
C GLN A 46 17.72 -3.44 -6.66
N LEU A 47 16.51 -3.05 -7.07
CA LEU A 47 15.39 -3.95 -7.31
C LEU A 47 15.42 -4.60 -8.70
N ARG A 48 16.05 -3.98 -9.70
CA ARG A 48 16.14 -4.48 -11.08
C ARG A 48 16.50 -5.97 -11.23
N PRO A 49 17.48 -6.53 -10.48
CA PRO A 49 17.82 -7.96 -10.59
C PRO A 49 16.67 -8.89 -10.16
N TRP A 50 15.78 -8.42 -9.29
CA TRP A 50 14.67 -9.19 -8.73
C TRP A 50 13.35 -8.91 -9.45
N LEU A 51 13.21 -7.72 -10.02
CA LEU A 51 12.04 -7.24 -10.74
C LEU A 51 12.42 -6.84 -12.17
N PRO A 52 12.88 -7.78 -13.01
CA PRO A 52 13.33 -7.47 -14.37
C PRO A 52 12.21 -6.90 -15.25
N PHE A 53 10.94 -7.11 -14.87
CA PHE A 53 9.78 -6.55 -15.54
C PHE A 53 9.46 -5.09 -15.14
N ALA A 54 10.09 -4.56 -14.08
CA ALA A 54 9.92 -3.18 -13.61
C ALA A 54 10.91 -2.25 -14.33
N GLU A 55 10.83 -2.20 -15.67
CA GLU A 55 11.83 -1.52 -16.51
C GLU A 55 11.76 0.01 -16.43
N LYS A 56 10.56 0.57 -16.22
CA LYS A 56 10.31 2.02 -16.28
C LYS A 56 9.97 2.59 -14.91
N VAL A 57 10.79 3.54 -14.44
CA VAL A 57 10.45 4.40 -13.30
C VAL A 57 9.26 5.28 -13.69
N PRO A 58 8.17 5.30 -12.90
CA PRO A 58 7.00 6.12 -13.22
C PRO A 58 7.34 7.62 -13.17
N SER A 59 6.58 8.42 -13.89
CA SER A 59 6.55 9.87 -13.72
C SER A 59 5.91 10.24 -12.37
N LEU A 60 6.09 11.49 -11.94
CA LEU A 60 5.44 12.02 -10.75
C LEU A 60 3.91 11.93 -10.87
N GLU A 61 3.36 12.26 -12.04
CA GLU A 61 1.92 12.17 -12.32
C GLU A 61 1.41 10.72 -12.30
N GLU A 62 2.16 9.78 -12.90
CA GLU A 62 1.85 8.35 -12.87
C GLU A 62 1.85 7.82 -11.41
N SER A 63 2.76 8.33 -10.57
CA SER A 63 2.86 7.93 -9.16
C SER A 63 1.71 8.48 -8.31
N GLU A 64 1.33 9.74 -8.51
CA GLU A 64 0.14 10.32 -7.86
C GLU A 64 -1.14 9.61 -8.32
N ALA A 65 -1.26 9.29 -9.61
CA ALA A 65 -2.39 8.51 -10.12
C ALA A 65 -2.46 7.12 -9.47
N HIS A 66 -1.31 6.46 -9.29
CA HIS A 66 -1.22 5.20 -8.57
C HIS A 66 -1.68 5.33 -7.11
N VAL A 67 -1.19 6.31 -6.37
CA VAL A 67 -1.59 6.58 -4.97
C VAL A 67 -3.09 6.80 -4.85
N ARG A 68 -3.68 7.61 -5.74
CA ARG A 68 -5.13 7.85 -5.75
C ARG A 68 -5.93 6.58 -6.00
N LYS A 69 -5.46 5.74 -6.92
CA LYS A 69 -6.09 4.44 -7.20
C LYS A 69 -5.97 3.50 -5.99
N ALA A 70 -4.79 3.42 -5.37
CA ALA A 70 -4.55 2.62 -4.17
C ALA A 70 -5.46 3.05 -3.01
N ARG A 71 -5.69 4.36 -2.83
CA ARG A 71 -6.68 4.87 -1.86
C ARG A 71 -8.10 4.39 -2.13
N LEU A 72 -8.55 4.40 -3.39
CA LEU A 72 -9.86 3.87 -3.75
C LEU A 72 -9.97 2.37 -3.47
N GLN A 73 -8.95 1.59 -3.84
CA GLN A 73 -8.91 0.15 -3.58
C GLN A 73 -8.88 -0.17 -2.09
N PHE A 74 -8.20 0.67 -1.29
CA PHE A 74 -8.21 0.57 0.16
C PHE A 74 -9.62 0.75 0.73
N MET A 75 -10.36 1.74 0.23
CA MET A 75 -11.75 2.00 0.63
C MET A 75 -12.69 0.89 0.17
N GLU A 76 -12.46 0.33 -1.02
CA GLU A 76 -13.23 -0.79 -1.57
C GLU A 76 -12.88 -2.15 -0.94
N ARG A 77 -11.77 -2.23 -0.20
CA ARG A 77 -11.23 -3.45 0.42
C ARG A 77 -10.79 -4.51 -0.58
N THR A 78 -10.38 -4.06 -1.77
CA THR A 78 -9.86 -4.91 -2.84
C THR A 78 -8.34 -5.02 -2.84
N ASP A 79 -7.65 -4.00 -2.35
CA ASP A 79 -6.20 -3.97 -2.15
C ASP A 79 -5.87 -2.98 -1.02
N LEU A 80 -5.07 -3.41 -0.03
CA LEU A 80 -4.80 -2.59 1.17
C LEU A 80 -3.33 -2.18 1.20
N VAL A 81 -2.99 -1.15 0.42
CA VAL A 81 -1.68 -0.47 0.53
C VAL A 81 -1.60 0.30 1.84
N LEU A 82 -0.42 0.29 2.45
CA LEU A 82 -0.08 0.95 3.71
C LEU A 82 1.22 1.72 3.52
N HIS A 83 1.20 3.02 3.75
CA HIS A 83 2.38 3.87 3.78
C HIS A 83 2.96 3.88 5.19
N LEU A 84 4.26 3.63 5.28
CA LEU A 84 5.03 3.64 6.52
C LEU A 84 5.76 4.97 6.58
N ARG A 85 5.40 5.82 7.55
CA ARG A 85 6.02 7.13 7.75
C ARG A 85 6.71 7.18 9.10
N ASP A 86 7.84 7.87 9.19
CA ASP A 86 8.49 8.12 10.47
C ASP A 86 7.55 8.95 11.34
N LYS A 87 7.34 8.54 12.59
CA LYS A 87 6.34 9.17 13.47
C LYS A 87 6.73 10.60 13.86
N HIS A 88 8.01 10.93 13.86
CA HIS A 88 8.54 12.19 14.35
C HIS A 88 8.78 13.20 13.24
N THR A 89 9.28 12.73 12.08
CA THR A 89 9.57 13.60 10.94
C THR A 89 8.49 13.58 9.87
N ASP A 90 7.60 12.58 9.91
CA ASP A 90 6.63 12.27 8.84
C ASP A 90 7.30 11.90 7.51
N ASP A 91 8.60 11.58 7.50
CA ASP A 91 9.30 11.14 6.29
C ASP A 91 8.75 9.79 5.81
N PHE A 92 8.66 9.62 4.50
CA PHE A 92 8.25 8.35 3.90
C PHE A 92 9.37 7.31 4.04
N VAL A 93 9.09 6.23 4.78
CA VAL A 93 10.05 5.15 5.07
C VAL A 93 9.91 4.00 4.07
N GLY A 94 8.72 3.80 3.52
CA GLY A 94 8.42 2.75 2.56
C GLY A 94 6.94 2.44 2.50
N SER A 95 6.60 1.36 1.80
CA SER A 95 5.24 0.88 1.63
C SER A 95 5.14 -0.61 1.94
N SER A 96 4.00 -1.03 2.45
CA SER A 96 3.62 -2.43 2.54
C SER A 96 2.17 -2.57 2.08
N GLY A 97 1.73 -3.78 1.73
CA GLY A 97 0.36 -3.96 1.30
C GLY A 97 -0.15 -5.37 1.55
N LEU A 98 -1.46 -5.48 1.75
CA LEU A 98 -2.19 -6.74 1.71
C LEU A 98 -2.87 -6.85 0.34
N HIS A 99 -2.39 -7.78 -0.46
CA HIS A 99 -2.81 -8.00 -1.84
C HIS A 99 -3.56 -9.32 -1.97
N ARG A 100 -4.37 -9.45 -3.03
CA ARG A 100 -5.13 -10.68 -3.35
C ARG A 100 -5.89 -11.25 -2.14
N ILE A 101 -6.63 -10.39 -1.45
CA ILE A 101 -7.29 -10.75 -0.19
C ILE A 101 -8.47 -11.68 -0.46
N ASP A 102 -8.48 -12.85 0.17
CA ASP A 102 -9.68 -13.68 0.36
C ASP A 102 -10.24 -13.40 1.75
N TRP A 103 -11.31 -12.60 1.79
CA TRP A 103 -11.99 -12.21 3.02
C TRP A 103 -12.75 -13.36 3.69
N ASN A 104 -13.12 -14.42 2.96
CA ASN A 104 -13.81 -15.57 3.54
C ASN A 104 -12.82 -16.50 4.24
N ALA A 105 -11.61 -16.63 3.68
CA ALA A 105 -10.53 -17.41 4.27
C ALA A 105 -9.61 -16.59 5.21
N CYS A 106 -9.80 -15.27 5.26
CA CYS A 106 -8.91 -14.33 5.95
C CYS A 106 -7.43 -14.49 5.56
N CYS A 107 -7.15 -14.68 4.27
CA CYS A 107 -5.79 -14.83 3.76
C CYS A 107 -5.47 -13.77 2.69
N PHE A 108 -4.18 -13.46 2.56
CA PHE A 108 -3.68 -12.42 1.67
C PHE A 108 -2.18 -12.60 1.42
N GLU A 109 -1.70 -11.96 0.35
CA GLU A 109 -0.28 -11.82 0.05
C GLU A 109 0.26 -10.54 0.67
N ILE A 110 1.44 -10.60 1.28
CA ILE A 110 2.11 -9.42 1.82
C ILE A 110 3.27 -9.04 0.92
N VAL A 111 3.34 -7.76 0.55
CA VAL A 111 4.53 -7.15 -0.06
C VAL A 111 4.99 -6.00 0.83
N ALA A 112 6.30 -5.83 0.95
CA ALA A 112 6.91 -4.67 1.58
C ALA A 112 8.09 -4.21 0.73
N CYS A 113 8.15 -2.91 0.46
CA CYS A 113 9.20 -2.30 -0.34
C CYS A 113 9.59 -0.93 0.22
N ARG A 114 10.80 -0.53 -0.17
CA ARG A 114 11.31 0.82 -0.09
C ARG A 114 12.02 1.05 -1.41
#